data_AF-A0A1F2PI25-F1
#
_entry.id   AF-A0A1F2PI25-F1
#
_cell.length_a   1.000
_cell.length_b   1.000
_cell.length_c   1.000
_cell.angle_alpha   90.00
_cell.angle_beta   90.00
_cell.angle_gamma   90.00
#
_symmetry.space_group_name_H-M   'P 1'
#
loop_
_entity.id
_entity.type
_entity.pdbx_description
1 polymer ?
#
loop_
_entity_poly.entity_id
_entity_poly.type
_entity_poly.pdbx_seq_one_letter_code
_entity_poly.pdbx_strand_id
1 'polypeptide(L)'
;MLKRDRSVVVFSGILILSMLLVLAGCSATKDEADHNPDHFYKLVNLGMEKSQVESTLGVKPEEVEGTYIYRDDQTGFGVQINYDASDLVVSKVLYHDQDSKIMGLSEASVSEDQMASITEGMPYDEVKSLLGSEGTEIIEMANPADPNNPIVMMIWFNDDQTGFYVTFLGHQGTVKSVKFWK
;
A
#
# COMPACT_ATOMS: atom_id res chain seq x y z
N MET A 1 -60.00 -7.98 43.47
CA MET A 1 -60.54 -9.31 43.08
C MET A 1 -59.37 -10.09 42.47
N LEU A 2 -58.90 -11.16 43.12
CA LEU A 2 -59.23 -12.57 42.77
C LEU A 2 -58.91 -12.87 41.30
N LYS A 3 -58.14 -13.90 40.91
CA LYS A 3 -57.60 -15.07 41.60
C LYS A 3 -56.59 -15.69 40.61
N ARG A 4 -55.52 -16.27 41.14
CA ARG A 4 -54.61 -17.16 40.41
C ARG A 4 -55.34 -18.50 40.21
N ASP A 5 -55.33 -19.04 39.00
CA ASP A 5 -55.45 -20.50 38.81
C ASP A 5 -54.36 -20.98 37.83
N ARG A 6 -53.62 -21.98 38.31
CA ARG A 6 -52.59 -22.74 37.62
C ARG A 6 -53.22 -24.00 37.03
N SER A 7 -52.55 -24.56 36.01
CA SER A 7 -52.48 -25.98 35.59
C SER A 7 -52.74 -26.09 34.08
N VAL A 8 -52.05 -26.87 33.24
CA VAL A 8 -51.01 -27.90 33.40
C VAL A 8 -50.29 -28.05 32.05
N VAL A 9 -49.05 -28.53 32.12
CA VAL A 9 -48.09 -28.84 31.06
C VAL A 9 -48.55 -29.95 30.12
N VAL A 10 -48.26 -29.86 28.82
CA VAL A 10 -47.89 -31.03 28.00
C VAL A 10 -46.74 -30.66 27.05
N PHE A 11 -45.59 -31.30 27.29
CA PHE A 11 -44.42 -31.41 26.41
C PHE A 11 -44.78 -32.10 25.10
N SER A 12 -44.31 -31.60 23.96
CA SER A 12 -43.90 -32.42 22.79
C SER A 12 -43.20 -31.55 21.75
N GLY A 13 -42.02 -31.98 21.32
CA GLY A 13 -41.40 -31.56 20.05
C GLY A 13 -40.04 -30.86 20.14
N ILE A 14 -38.99 -31.61 20.46
CA ILE A 14 -37.62 -31.25 20.03
C ILE A 14 -37.48 -31.70 18.57
N LEU A 15 -37.19 -30.78 17.65
CA LEU A 15 -36.35 -31.07 16.49
C LEU A 15 -35.68 -29.80 15.97
N ILE A 16 -34.36 -29.80 16.10
CA ILE A 16 -33.41 -28.82 15.59
C ILE A 16 -33.28 -29.02 14.08
N LEU A 17 -33.42 -27.97 13.28
CA LEU A 17 -32.70 -27.88 12.00
C LEU A 17 -32.53 -26.42 11.55
N SER A 18 -31.34 -25.92 11.85
CA SER A 18 -30.66 -24.78 11.22
C SER A 18 -30.50 -24.98 9.71
N MET A 19 -30.80 -23.96 8.88
CA MET A 19 -30.09 -23.81 7.60
C MET A 19 -30.20 -22.40 6.97
N LEU A 20 -29.04 -21.73 6.96
CA LEU A 20 -28.50 -20.82 5.93
C LEU A 20 -29.22 -19.51 5.57
N LEU A 21 -28.82 -18.46 6.29
CA LEU A 21 -28.61 -17.13 5.71
C LEU A 21 -27.51 -17.21 4.66
N VAL A 22 -27.85 -17.07 3.38
CA VAL A 22 -26.89 -16.74 2.33
C VAL A 22 -26.82 -15.22 2.26
N LEU A 23 -25.90 -14.63 3.02
CA LEU A 23 -25.36 -13.31 2.70
C LEU A 23 -24.07 -13.56 1.91
N ALA A 24 -24.20 -13.45 0.59
CA ALA A 24 -23.08 -13.38 -0.31
C ALA A 24 -22.47 -11.98 -0.26
N GLY A 25 -21.14 -11.91 -0.18
CA GLY A 25 -20.37 -10.85 -0.80
C GLY A 25 -19.56 -9.95 0.13
N CYS A 26 -18.24 -10.12 0.07
CA CYS A 26 -17.18 -9.21 0.52
C CYS A 26 -16.87 -9.16 2.02
N SER A 27 -16.52 -10.31 2.59
CA SER A 27 -15.50 -10.35 3.63
C SER A 27 -14.14 -10.56 2.96
N ALA A 28 -13.42 -9.47 2.66
CA ALA A 28 -11.97 -9.54 2.66
C ALA A 28 -11.59 -9.91 4.11
N THR A 29 -11.19 -11.16 4.32
CA THR A 29 -10.79 -11.65 5.63
C THR A 29 -9.57 -10.87 6.09
N LYS A 30 -9.58 -10.43 7.35
CA LYS A 30 -8.46 -9.77 8.04
C LYS A 30 -7.09 -10.40 7.75
N ASP A 31 -7.04 -11.70 7.47
CA ASP A 31 -5.83 -12.46 7.15
C ASP A 31 -5.13 -12.10 5.82
N GLU A 32 -5.82 -11.57 4.80
CA GLU A 32 -5.16 -11.17 3.53
C GLU A 32 -4.42 -9.83 3.65
N ALA A 33 -4.76 -9.01 4.64
CA ALA A 33 -4.05 -7.76 4.94
C ALA A 33 -2.78 -8.01 5.75
N ASP A 34 -2.72 -9.09 6.54
CA ASP A 34 -1.63 -9.38 7.51
C ASP A 34 -0.30 -9.83 6.85
N HIS A 35 -0.24 -10.01 5.53
CA HIS A 35 1.00 -10.42 4.83
C HIS A 35 1.30 -9.61 3.57
N ASN A 36 0.71 -8.42 3.42
CA ASN A 36 0.91 -7.61 2.24
C ASN A 36 2.15 -6.69 2.37
N PRO A 37 3.19 -6.85 1.52
CA PRO A 37 4.44 -6.08 1.59
C PRO A 37 4.30 -4.56 1.62
N ASP A 38 3.24 -4.00 1.02
CA ASP A 38 3.04 -2.55 0.94
C ASP A 38 1.99 -2.02 1.93
N HIS A 39 1.53 -2.83 2.88
CA HIS A 39 0.43 -2.46 3.78
C HIS A 39 0.70 -1.17 4.56
N PHE A 40 1.84 -1.09 5.26
CA PHE A 40 2.22 0.11 6.02
C PHE A 40 2.39 1.32 5.11
N TYR A 41 2.99 1.13 3.93
CA TYR A 41 3.17 2.19 2.93
C TYR A 41 1.83 2.79 2.48
N LYS A 42 0.82 1.94 2.23
CA LYS A 42 -0.54 2.35 1.79
C LYS A 42 -1.36 3.05 2.87
N LEU A 43 -1.10 2.77 4.16
CA LEU A 43 -1.81 3.41 5.27
C LEU A 43 -1.33 4.84 5.53
N VAL A 44 -0.12 5.19 5.10
CA VAL A 44 0.49 6.51 5.31
C VAL A 44 0.27 7.39 4.09
N ASN A 45 -0.13 8.63 4.31
CA ASN A 45 -0.32 9.65 3.28
C ASN A 45 0.53 10.88 3.58
N LEU A 46 0.90 11.64 2.55
CA LEU A 46 1.51 12.96 2.72
C LEU A 46 0.62 13.87 3.57
N GLY A 47 1.23 14.70 4.39
CA GLY A 47 0.54 15.62 5.31
C GLY A 47 -0.08 14.98 6.55
N MET A 48 0.04 13.66 6.72
CA MET A 48 -0.36 12.99 7.96
C MET A 48 0.54 13.46 9.12
N GLU A 49 -0.03 13.71 10.29
CA GLU A 49 0.76 14.03 11.48
C GLU A 49 1.50 12.79 11.99
N LYS A 50 2.73 12.96 12.51
CA LYS A 50 3.52 11.87 13.09
C LYS A 50 2.75 11.07 14.15
N SER A 51 2.02 11.75 15.03
CA SER A 51 1.20 11.10 16.06
C SER A 51 0.07 10.23 15.46
N GLN A 52 -0.52 10.68 14.34
CA GLN A 52 -1.52 9.93 13.60
C GLN A 52 -0.90 8.71 12.91
N VAL A 53 0.30 8.83 12.35
CA VAL A 53 1.05 7.69 11.78
C VAL A 53 1.30 6.63 12.86
N GLU A 54 1.85 7.03 14.02
CA GLU A 54 2.13 6.13 15.13
C GLU A 54 0.87 5.41 15.63
N SER A 55 -0.25 6.12 15.72
CA SER A 55 -1.55 5.54 16.07
C SER A 55 -2.09 4.59 14.99
N THR A 56 -1.86 4.88 13.72
CA THR A 56 -2.37 4.09 12.58
C THR A 56 -1.59 2.79 12.41
N LEU A 57 -0.26 2.86 12.50
CA LEU A 57 0.62 1.71 12.30
C LEU A 57 0.77 0.87 13.57
N GLY A 58 0.58 1.46 14.76
CA GLY A 58 0.62 0.73 16.03
C GLY A 58 2.00 0.19 16.43
N VAL A 59 3.06 0.60 15.72
CA VAL A 59 4.44 0.23 16.00
C VAL A 59 5.31 1.46 16.28
N LYS A 60 6.42 1.26 16.99
CA LYS A 60 7.40 2.31 17.21
C LYS A 60 8.40 2.34 16.05
N PRO A 61 8.77 3.53 15.53
CA PRO A 61 9.77 3.62 14.50
C PRO A 61 11.19 3.44 15.03
N GLU A 62 12.09 3.03 14.14
CA GLU A 62 13.53 3.23 14.27
C GLU A 62 13.91 4.55 13.60
N GLU A 63 14.67 5.42 14.27
CA GLU A 63 15.18 6.65 13.68
C GLU A 63 16.56 6.44 13.08
N VAL A 64 16.70 6.70 11.79
CA VAL A 64 17.95 6.55 11.02
C VAL A 64 18.18 7.81 10.20
N GLU A 65 19.28 8.51 10.49
CA GLU A 65 19.71 9.73 9.77
C GLU A 65 18.61 10.79 9.62
N GLY A 66 17.76 10.95 10.65
CA GLY A 66 16.66 11.92 10.66
C GLY A 66 15.39 11.46 9.93
N THR A 67 15.34 10.21 9.48
CA THR A 67 14.13 9.55 8.96
C THR A 67 13.64 8.48 9.94
N TYR A 68 12.39 8.07 9.78
CA TYR A 68 11.71 7.15 10.70
C TYR A 68 11.21 5.93 9.95
N ILE A 69 11.72 4.75 10.32
CA ILE A 69 11.38 3.48 9.69
C ILE A 69 10.37 2.77 10.57
N TYR A 70 9.16 2.57 10.04
CA TYR A 70 8.11 1.77 10.66
C TYR A 70 8.10 0.41 9.96
N ARG A 71 8.51 -0.64 10.68
CA ARG A 71 8.63 -2.00 10.13
C ARG A 71 7.47 -2.87 10.58
N ASP A 72 6.96 -3.66 9.66
CA ASP A 72 6.09 -4.79 9.94
C ASP A 72 6.96 -6.05 10.09
N ASP A 73 7.04 -6.56 11.32
CA ASP A 73 7.85 -7.74 11.65
C ASP A 73 7.32 -9.04 11.00
N GLN A 74 6.07 -9.06 10.54
CA GLN A 74 5.49 -10.25 9.89
C GLN A 74 6.00 -10.41 8.46
N THR A 75 6.09 -9.30 7.71
CA THR A 75 6.49 -9.30 6.31
C THR A 75 7.97 -8.95 6.11
N GLY A 76 8.58 -8.25 7.07
CA GLY A 76 9.92 -7.66 6.93
C GLY A 76 9.93 -6.34 6.15
N PHE A 77 8.79 -5.95 5.57
CA PHE A 77 8.62 -4.68 4.88
C PHE A 77 8.19 -3.57 5.84
N GLY A 78 8.05 -2.35 5.34
CA GLY A 78 7.59 -1.22 6.11
C GLY A 78 7.49 0.06 5.29
N VAL A 79 7.54 1.19 5.99
CA VAL A 79 7.60 2.50 5.39
C VAL A 79 8.64 3.36 6.11
N GLN A 80 9.53 3.96 5.33
CA GLN A 80 10.48 4.97 5.81
C GLN A 80 9.88 6.34 5.52
N ILE A 81 9.80 7.18 6.56
CA ILE A 81 9.12 8.47 6.51
C ILE A 81 10.10 9.58 6.85
N ASN A 82 10.01 10.67 6.09
CA ASN A 82 10.56 11.96 6.49
C ASN A 82 9.43 12.89 6.90
N TYR A 83 9.63 13.58 8.02
CA TYR A 83 8.69 14.59 8.53
C TYR A 83 9.28 15.98 8.36
N ASP A 84 8.43 16.99 8.18
CA ASP A 84 8.87 18.39 8.27
C ASP A 84 8.97 18.87 9.73
N ALA A 85 9.33 20.15 9.90
CA ALA A 85 9.44 20.78 11.21
C ALA A 85 8.11 20.91 11.98
N SER A 86 6.98 20.62 11.33
CA SER A 86 5.64 20.59 11.95
C SER A 86 5.17 19.15 12.18
N ASP A 87 6.07 18.16 12.10
CA ASP A 87 5.78 16.73 12.23
C ASP A 87 4.78 16.20 11.20
N LEU A 88 4.74 16.79 9.99
CA LEU A 88 3.91 16.30 8.89
C LEU A 88 4.72 15.45 7.90
N VAL A 89 4.12 14.35 7.42
CA VAL A 89 4.74 13.49 6.40
C VAL A 89 5.00 14.29 5.12
N VAL A 90 6.27 14.44 4.74
CA VAL A 90 6.67 15.09 3.47
C VAL A 90 7.24 14.12 2.45
N SER A 91 7.67 12.93 2.88
CA SER A 91 7.97 11.83 1.97
C SER A 91 7.81 10.49 2.66
N LYS A 92 7.41 9.49 1.88
CA LYS A 92 7.37 8.10 2.28
C LYS A 92 8.04 7.22 1.22
N VAL A 93 8.77 6.22 1.68
CA VAL A 93 9.49 5.25 0.85
C VAL A 93 9.09 3.85 1.32
N LEU A 94 8.69 2.98 0.40
CA LEU A 94 8.47 1.57 0.69
C LEU A 94 9.79 0.97 1.17
N TYR A 95 9.77 0.36 2.35
CA TYR A 95 10.99 -0.02 3.03
C TYR A 95 11.14 -1.55 3.11
N HIS A 96 12.36 -2.01 2.87
CA HIS A 96 12.89 -3.31 3.28
C HIS A 96 14.40 -3.10 3.47
N ASP A 97 15.05 -3.87 4.34
CA ASP A 97 16.52 -3.85 4.50
C ASP A 97 17.31 -4.45 3.31
N GLN A 98 16.60 -4.92 2.28
CA GLN A 98 17.14 -5.54 1.08
C GLN A 98 16.39 -4.99 -0.12
N ASP A 99 17.03 -4.13 -0.92
CA ASP A 99 16.42 -3.53 -2.11
C ASP A 99 15.88 -4.58 -3.09
N SER A 100 16.53 -5.74 -3.18
CA SER A 100 16.09 -6.85 -4.02
C SER A 100 14.69 -7.38 -3.65
N LYS A 101 14.26 -7.22 -2.39
CA LYS A 101 12.90 -7.58 -1.95
C LYS A 101 11.86 -6.59 -2.47
N ILE A 102 12.19 -5.30 -2.51
CA ILE A 102 11.34 -4.27 -3.11
C ILE A 102 11.27 -4.48 -4.62
N MET A 103 12.41 -4.69 -5.29
CA MET A 103 12.47 -4.96 -6.73
C MET A 103 11.65 -6.20 -7.10
N GLY A 104 11.72 -7.26 -6.29
CA GLY A 104 10.97 -8.49 -6.46
C GLY A 104 9.45 -8.39 -6.24
N LEU A 105 8.93 -7.21 -5.86
CA LEU A 105 7.48 -6.94 -5.90
C LEU A 105 6.99 -6.63 -7.32
N SER A 106 7.91 -6.37 -8.25
CA SER A 106 7.58 -6.13 -9.65
C SER A 106 7.53 -7.45 -10.42
N GLU A 107 6.50 -7.62 -11.23
CA GLU A 107 6.33 -8.77 -12.14
C GLU A 107 6.61 -8.36 -13.60
N ALA A 108 7.55 -7.43 -13.81
CA ALA A 108 7.78 -6.86 -15.14
C ALA A 108 8.64 -7.77 -16.03
N SER A 109 8.55 -7.53 -17.33
CA SER A 109 9.41 -8.15 -18.36
C SER A 109 9.86 -7.07 -19.34
N VAL A 110 10.77 -6.21 -18.89
CA VAL A 110 11.21 -4.99 -19.57
C VAL A 110 12.65 -5.09 -20.08
N SER A 111 12.99 -4.27 -21.08
CA SER A 111 14.33 -4.14 -21.64
C SER A 111 14.76 -2.67 -21.76
N GLU A 112 16.06 -2.42 -21.76
CA GLU A 112 16.61 -1.07 -21.88
C GLU A 112 16.17 -0.35 -23.16
N ASP A 113 15.95 -1.08 -24.26
CA ASP A 113 15.53 -0.51 -25.55
C ASP A 113 14.18 0.23 -25.45
N GLN A 114 13.33 -0.13 -24.49
CA GLN A 114 12.06 0.58 -24.24
C GLN A 114 12.28 1.99 -23.68
N MET A 115 13.45 2.28 -23.10
CA MET A 115 13.74 3.58 -22.47
C MET A 115 13.62 4.74 -23.45
N ALA A 116 14.05 4.54 -24.70
CA ALA A 116 14.00 5.57 -25.74
C ALA A 116 12.56 5.94 -26.14
N SER A 117 11.57 5.12 -25.78
CA SER A 117 10.16 5.39 -26.03
C SER A 117 9.48 6.19 -24.92
N ILE A 118 10.11 6.34 -23.76
CA ILE A 118 9.54 7.07 -22.61
C ILE A 118 10.12 8.48 -22.58
N THR A 119 9.25 9.48 -22.68
CA THR A 119 9.63 10.90 -22.71
C THR A 119 9.01 11.65 -21.55
N GLU A 120 9.67 12.74 -21.12
CA GLU A 120 9.07 13.69 -20.17
C GLU A 120 7.69 14.18 -20.67
N GLY A 121 6.73 14.30 -19.76
CA GLY A 121 5.34 14.65 -20.04
C GLY A 121 4.44 13.50 -20.49
N MET A 122 5.00 12.31 -20.76
CA MET A 122 4.21 11.13 -21.16
C MET A 122 3.22 10.73 -20.04
N PRO A 123 1.93 10.48 -20.33
CA PRO A 123 0.97 10.00 -19.35
C PRO A 123 1.32 8.60 -18.82
N TYR A 124 0.99 8.32 -17.56
CA TYR A 124 1.16 7.00 -16.94
C TYR A 124 0.56 5.86 -17.78
N ASP A 125 -0.64 6.02 -18.32
CA ASP A 125 -1.29 4.96 -19.12
C ASP A 125 -0.48 4.59 -20.37
N GLU A 126 0.22 5.55 -20.97
CA GLU A 126 1.12 5.28 -22.10
C GLU A 126 2.37 4.53 -21.63
N VAL A 127 2.98 4.92 -20.50
CA VAL A 127 4.11 4.19 -19.91
C VAL A 127 3.72 2.75 -19.57
N LYS A 128 2.59 2.56 -18.90
CA LYS A 128 2.02 1.25 -18.59
C LYS A 128 1.82 0.42 -19.85
N SER A 129 1.29 1.02 -20.92
CA SER A 129 1.13 0.31 -22.20
C SER A 129 2.48 -0.07 -22.83
N LEU A 130 3.51 0.78 -22.69
CA LEU A 130 4.85 0.51 -23.21
C LEU A 130 5.60 -0.57 -22.41
N LEU A 131 5.45 -0.56 -21.07
CA LEU A 131 6.16 -1.45 -20.15
C LEU A 131 5.37 -2.73 -19.80
N GLY A 132 4.09 -2.80 -20.14
CA GLY A 132 3.27 -4.00 -20.10
C GLY A 132 2.65 -4.34 -18.74
N SER A 133 2.83 -3.50 -17.71
CA SER A 133 2.22 -3.69 -16.38
C SER A 133 2.02 -2.36 -15.65
N GLU A 134 1.30 -2.38 -14.51
CA GLU A 134 1.06 -1.17 -13.69
C GLU A 134 2.34 -0.58 -13.08
N GLY A 135 3.37 -1.39 -12.89
CA GLY A 135 4.51 -1.04 -12.06
C GLY A 135 4.16 -0.99 -10.57
N THR A 136 5.19 -0.82 -9.73
CA THR A 136 5.06 -0.79 -8.27
C THR A 136 5.46 0.58 -7.75
N GLU A 137 4.55 1.28 -7.07
CA GLU A 137 4.89 2.54 -6.38
C GLU A 137 5.79 2.26 -5.17
N ILE A 138 6.90 2.97 -5.09
CA ILE A 138 7.89 2.79 -4.01
C ILE A 138 8.26 4.09 -3.30
N ILE A 139 7.98 5.25 -3.89
CA ILE A 139 8.24 6.56 -3.28
C ILE A 139 7.10 7.50 -3.60
N GLU A 140 6.67 8.24 -2.58
CA GLU A 140 5.78 9.38 -2.72
C GLU A 140 6.36 10.53 -1.90
N MET A 141 6.48 11.71 -2.49
CA MET A 141 7.00 12.90 -1.80
C MET A 141 6.23 14.16 -2.19
N ALA A 142 6.11 15.07 -1.23
CA ALA A 142 5.53 16.39 -1.45
C ALA A 142 6.32 17.12 -2.53
N ASN A 143 5.60 17.80 -3.41
CA ASN A 143 6.18 18.63 -4.46
C ASN A 143 6.12 20.10 -4.04
N PRO A 144 7.25 20.75 -3.69
CA PRO A 144 7.25 22.14 -3.25
C PRO A 144 6.81 23.13 -4.34
N ALA A 145 6.91 22.75 -5.62
CA ALA A 145 6.52 23.59 -6.74
C ALA A 145 5.01 23.50 -7.05
N ASP A 146 4.37 22.38 -6.73
CA ASP A 146 2.94 22.15 -6.94
C ASP A 146 2.39 21.18 -5.87
N PRO A 147 1.88 21.71 -4.74
CA PRO A 147 1.43 20.88 -3.61
C PRO A 147 0.31 19.88 -3.93
N ASN A 148 -0.43 20.08 -5.03
CA ASN A 148 -1.50 19.15 -5.44
C ASN A 148 -0.98 18.02 -6.34
N ASN A 149 0.31 18.04 -6.69
CA ASN A 149 0.90 17.18 -7.69
C ASN A 149 2.20 16.56 -7.14
N PRO A 150 2.09 15.55 -6.26
CA PRO A 150 3.24 14.95 -5.58
C PRO A 150 4.23 14.35 -6.58
N ILE A 151 5.47 14.15 -6.16
CA ILE A 151 6.43 13.40 -6.96
C ILE A 151 6.31 11.93 -6.55
N VAL A 152 6.03 11.06 -7.51
CA VAL A 152 5.81 9.62 -7.29
C VAL A 152 6.86 8.84 -8.07
N MET A 153 7.54 7.89 -7.44
CA MET A 153 8.45 6.97 -8.15
C MET A 153 7.85 5.58 -8.16
N MET A 154 7.77 5.01 -9.36
CA MET A 154 7.34 3.64 -9.60
C MET A 154 8.45 2.83 -10.26
N ILE A 155 8.41 1.51 -10.06
CA ILE A 155 9.39 0.58 -10.61
C ILE A 155 8.76 -0.49 -11.50
N TRP A 156 9.51 -0.88 -12.53
CA TRP A 156 9.27 -2.07 -13.37
C TRP A 156 10.56 -2.88 -13.41
N PHE A 157 10.67 -3.90 -12.59
CA PHE A 157 11.88 -4.73 -12.46
C PHE A 157 11.63 -6.16 -12.90
N ASN A 158 12.63 -6.73 -13.55
CA ASN A 158 12.70 -8.12 -13.93
C ASN A 158 13.21 -8.98 -12.76
N ASP A 159 13.04 -10.30 -12.87
CA ASP A 159 13.57 -11.29 -11.91
C ASP A 159 15.10 -11.18 -11.72
N ASP A 160 15.83 -10.71 -12.74
CA ASP A 160 17.28 -10.51 -12.70
C ASP A 160 17.70 -9.17 -12.07
N GLN A 161 16.75 -8.42 -11.52
CA GLN A 161 16.93 -7.10 -10.90
C GLN A 161 17.36 -5.99 -11.86
N THR A 162 17.29 -6.20 -13.17
CA THR A 162 17.32 -5.10 -14.15
C THR A 162 15.93 -4.47 -14.27
N GLY A 163 15.83 -3.18 -14.58
CA GLY A 163 14.51 -2.55 -14.65
C GLY A 163 14.48 -1.05 -14.80
N PHE A 164 13.29 -0.48 -14.74
CA PHE A 164 13.03 0.95 -14.80
C PHE A 164 12.69 1.52 -13.42
N TYR A 165 13.24 2.70 -13.14
CA TYR A 165 12.64 3.69 -12.26
C TYR A 165 11.98 4.75 -13.13
N VAL A 166 10.69 4.99 -12.92
CA VAL A 166 9.96 6.10 -13.56
C VAL A 166 9.44 7.02 -12.47
N THR A 167 9.79 8.29 -12.56
CA THR A 167 9.27 9.34 -11.68
C THR A 167 8.16 10.06 -12.40
N PHE A 168 7.00 10.19 -11.76
CA PHE A 168 5.84 10.93 -12.22
C PHE A 168 5.63 12.19 -11.39
N LEU A 169 5.02 13.19 -12.02
CA LEU A 169 4.32 14.27 -11.34
C LEU A 169 2.85 13.83 -11.20
N GLY A 170 2.43 13.59 -9.97
CA GLY A 170 1.10 13.15 -9.58
C GLY A 170 1.00 11.62 -9.51
N HIS A 171 0.03 11.13 -8.75
CA HIS A 171 -0.34 9.72 -8.79
C HIS A 171 -0.81 9.37 -10.19
N GLN A 172 -0.11 8.44 -10.84
CA GLN A 172 -0.40 8.05 -12.23
C GLN A 172 -0.53 9.28 -13.17
N GLY A 173 0.26 10.32 -12.92
CA GLY A 173 0.26 11.54 -13.72
C GLY A 173 1.19 11.45 -14.92
N THR A 174 2.08 12.42 -15.07
CA THR A 174 2.99 12.50 -16.24
C THR A 174 4.44 12.27 -15.87
N VAL A 175 5.20 11.61 -16.75
CA VAL A 175 6.63 11.34 -16.55
C VAL A 175 7.40 12.63 -16.32
N LYS A 176 8.15 12.68 -15.22
CA LYS A 176 9.18 13.68 -14.94
C LYS A 176 10.56 13.19 -15.40
N SER A 177 10.87 11.94 -15.13
CA SER A 177 12.15 11.33 -15.50
C SER A 177 12.04 9.81 -15.53
N VAL A 178 12.96 9.18 -16.27
CA VAL A 178 13.09 7.73 -16.38
C VAL A 178 14.57 7.35 -16.28
N LYS A 179 14.86 6.22 -15.65
CA LYS A 179 16.20 5.62 -15.59
C LYS A 179 16.10 4.11 -15.70
N PHE A 180 16.95 3.50 -16.52
CA PHE A 180 17.16 2.05 -16.53
C PHE A 180 18.29 1.66 -15.55
N TRP A 181 18.09 0.57 -14.82
CA TRP A 181 19.00 0.01 -13.82
C TRP A 181 19.48 -1.38 -14.27
N LYS A 182 20.77 -1.66 -14.04
CA LYS A 182 21.47 -2.89 -14.38
C LYS A 182 22.50 -3.24 -13.32
#